data_AF-A0A1Z9FQ71-F1
#
_entry.id   AF-A0A1Z9FQ71-F1
#
_cell.length_a   1.000
_cell.length_b   1.000
_cell.length_c   1.000
_cell.angle_alpha   90.00
_cell.angle_beta   90.00
_cell.angle_gamma   90.00
#
_symmetry.space_group_name_H-M   'P 1'
#
loop_
_entity.id
_entity.type
_entity.pdbx_description
1 polymer ?
#
loop_
_entity_poly.entity_id
_entity_poly.type
_entity_poly.pdbx_seq_one_letter_code
_entity_poly.pdbx_strand_id
1 'polypeptide(L)'
;NNDTINGGDGADTIDGRGGNDIINAGKGDDIITVSAAGAANGDTIDGGDGTDTLTLSSGSHSFNTDAKLQSIDAINLASTATVIDLTGQTEGLNITGGAQGDTITAGSGDDDQTRPDSVPSFLR
;
A
#
# COMPACT_ATOMS: atom_id res chain seq x y z
N ASN A 1 -3.77 16.54 10.35
CA ASN A 1 -4.78 16.19 9.33
C ASN A 1 -4.92 14.71 9.47
N ASN A 2 -5.95 14.30 10.18
CA ASN A 2 -6.20 12.90 10.48
C ASN A 2 -7.67 12.76 10.13
N ASP A 3 -7.92 12.14 9.00
CA ASP A 3 -9.22 12.10 8.38
C ASP A 3 -9.78 10.68 8.47
N THR A 4 -11.10 10.58 8.47
CA THR A 4 -11.80 9.32 8.27
C THR A 4 -12.48 9.39 6.92
N ILE A 5 -12.04 8.56 5.99
CA ILE A 5 -12.51 8.53 4.60
C ILE A 5 -13.29 7.24 4.39
N ASN A 6 -14.50 7.35 3.84
CA ASN A 6 -15.33 6.21 3.46
C ASN A 6 -15.72 6.36 1.99
N GLY A 7 -15.35 5.41 1.13
CA GLY A 7 -15.68 5.40 -0.31
C GLY A 7 -17.13 5.03 -0.56
N GLY A 8 -17.55 3.84 -0.10
CA GLY A 8 -18.93 3.38 -0.15
C GLY A 8 -19.10 2.18 -1.06
N ASP A 9 -20.16 2.17 -1.87
CA ASP A 9 -20.36 1.13 -2.89
C ASP A 9 -19.94 1.71 -4.26
N GLY A 10 -19.20 0.93 -5.05
CA GLY A 10 -18.68 1.29 -6.37
C GLY A 10 -17.16 1.29 -6.41
N ALA A 11 -16.58 1.45 -7.60
CA ALA A 11 -15.13 1.61 -7.73
C ALA A 11 -14.75 3.07 -7.41
N ASP A 12 -14.12 3.26 -6.26
CA ASP A 12 -13.74 4.56 -5.71
C ASP A 12 -12.27 4.88 -5.97
N THR A 13 -11.97 6.19 -6.01
CA THR A 13 -10.59 6.69 -6.03
C THR A 13 -10.40 7.62 -4.84
N ILE A 14 -9.57 7.18 -3.89
CA ILE A 14 -9.37 7.83 -2.60
C ILE A 14 -7.94 8.35 -2.52
N ASP A 15 -7.77 9.61 -2.11
CA ASP A 15 -6.47 10.22 -1.81
C ASP A 15 -6.39 10.51 -0.30
N GLY A 16 -5.65 9.66 0.42
CA GLY A 16 -5.39 9.82 1.86
C GLY A 16 -4.53 11.03 2.18
N ARG A 17 -3.80 11.58 1.19
CA ARG A 17 -2.92 12.73 1.35
C ARG A 17 -1.84 12.47 2.40
N GLY A 18 -1.82 13.27 3.46
CA GLY A 18 -0.81 13.22 4.48
C GLY A 18 -1.43 13.48 5.83
N GLY A 19 -0.98 12.75 6.83
CA GLY A 19 -1.78 12.57 8.02
C GLY A 19 -1.58 11.21 8.63
N ASN A 20 -2.41 10.91 9.62
CA ASN A 20 -2.67 9.56 10.06
C ASN A 20 -4.17 9.33 9.85
N ASP A 21 -4.51 8.65 8.77
CA ASP A 21 -5.86 8.57 8.24
C ASP A 21 -6.46 7.18 8.44
N ILE A 22 -7.78 7.11 8.57
CA ILE A 22 -8.55 5.86 8.57
C ILE A 22 -9.33 5.83 7.28
N ILE A 23 -9.00 4.90 6.39
CA ILE A 23 -9.60 4.80 5.06
C ILE A 23 -10.35 3.48 4.96
N ASN A 24 -11.65 3.53 4.67
CA ASN A 24 -12.47 2.38 4.33
C ASN A 24 -12.98 2.58 2.90
N ALA A 25 -12.49 1.80 1.95
CA ALA A 25 -12.83 2.01 0.54
C ALA A 25 -14.25 1.49 0.25
N GLY A 26 -14.56 0.25 0.64
CA GLY A 26 -15.93 -0.22 0.78
C GLY A 26 -16.20 -1.43 -0.08
N LYS A 27 -17.16 -1.37 -1.01
CA LYS A 27 -17.34 -2.45 -1.99
C LYS A 27 -17.01 -1.94 -3.37
N GLY A 28 -16.26 -2.71 -4.14
CA GLY A 28 -15.84 -2.35 -5.48
C GLY A 28 -14.33 -2.52 -5.62
N ASP A 29 -13.83 -2.35 -6.84
CA ASP A 29 -12.38 -2.40 -7.07
C ASP A 29 -11.83 -0.98 -6.86
N ASP A 30 -11.25 -0.73 -5.70
CA ASP A 30 -10.89 0.61 -5.27
C ASP A 30 -9.41 0.96 -5.50
N ILE A 31 -9.14 2.26 -5.69
CA ILE A 31 -7.79 2.80 -5.81
C ILE A 31 -7.55 3.80 -4.67
N ILE A 32 -6.68 3.42 -3.73
CA ILE A 32 -6.27 4.25 -2.61
C ILE A 32 -4.88 4.81 -2.89
N THR A 33 -4.70 6.12 -2.79
CA THR A 33 -3.40 6.80 -2.98
C THR A 33 -2.93 7.45 -1.69
N VAL A 34 -1.71 7.13 -1.26
CA VAL A 34 -1.01 7.86 -0.19
C VAL A 34 0.08 8.72 -0.83
N SER A 35 -0.21 10.01 -0.96
CA SER A 35 0.59 10.93 -1.76
C SER A 35 1.75 11.60 -0.99
N ALA A 36 1.83 11.42 0.33
CA ALA A 36 2.91 11.94 1.16
C ALA A 36 3.79 10.84 1.79
N ALA A 37 5.11 10.98 1.61
CA ALA A 37 6.09 10.09 2.22
C ALA A 37 5.95 10.08 3.76
N GLY A 38 5.89 8.90 4.35
CA GLY A 38 5.79 8.71 5.80
C GLY A 38 4.40 8.97 6.40
N ALA A 39 3.41 9.43 5.62
CA ALA A 39 2.02 9.51 6.07
C ALA A 39 1.42 8.12 6.31
N ALA A 40 1.72 7.17 5.42
CA ALA A 40 1.38 5.75 5.53
C ALA A 40 1.70 5.11 6.90
N ASN A 41 2.72 5.62 7.60
CA ASN A 41 3.13 5.08 8.89
C ASN A 41 2.05 5.26 9.97
N GLY A 42 1.16 6.24 9.80
CA GLY A 42 0.03 6.51 10.68
C GLY A 42 -1.29 5.95 10.17
N ASP A 43 -1.36 5.58 8.89
CA ASP A 43 -2.60 5.22 8.24
C ASP A 43 -3.05 3.79 8.58
N THR A 44 -4.37 3.60 8.57
CA THR A 44 -5.06 2.32 8.52
C THR A 44 -5.97 2.33 7.31
N ILE A 45 -5.83 1.34 6.43
CA ILE A 45 -6.51 1.26 5.14
C ILE A 45 -7.20 -0.09 5.04
N ASP A 46 -8.51 -0.10 4.82
CA ASP A 46 -9.31 -1.26 4.48
C ASP A 46 -9.87 -1.09 3.06
N GLY A 47 -9.53 -1.99 2.15
CA GLY A 47 -10.09 -2.05 0.80
C GLY A 47 -11.57 -2.46 0.82
N GLY A 48 -11.93 -3.37 1.72
CA GLY A 48 -13.25 -3.98 1.78
C GLY A 48 -13.45 -5.08 0.71
N ASP A 49 -14.63 -5.15 0.12
CA ASP A 49 -14.99 -6.21 -0.84
C ASP A 49 -14.58 -5.80 -2.26
N GLY A 50 -13.62 -6.47 -2.88
CA GLY A 50 -13.24 -6.19 -4.26
C GLY A 50 -11.84 -6.63 -4.59
N THR A 51 -11.29 -6.09 -5.67
CA THR A 51 -9.84 -6.11 -5.92
C THR A 51 -9.25 -4.72 -5.72
N ASP A 52 -8.58 -4.53 -4.59
CA ASP A 52 -8.20 -3.20 -4.12
C ASP A 52 -6.72 -2.91 -4.31
N THR A 53 -6.44 -1.68 -4.76
CA THR A 53 -5.09 -1.24 -5.11
C THR A 53 -4.65 -0.04 -4.28
N LEU A 54 -3.56 -0.21 -3.54
CA LEU A 54 -2.86 0.85 -2.84
C LEU A 54 -1.71 1.40 -3.69
N THR A 55 -1.70 2.70 -3.97
CA THR A 55 -0.62 3.41 -4.66
C THR A 55 0.14 4.31 -3.71
N LEU A 56 1.46 4.14 -3.63
CA LEU A 56 2.31 4.88 -2.71
C LEU A 56 3.20 5.91 -3.43
N SER A 57 3.37 7.07 -2.81
CA SER A 57 4.37 8.05 -3.25
C SER A 57 5.80 7.55 -3.05
N SER A 58 6.77 8.27 -3.62
CA SER A 58 8.19 8.09 -3.31
C SER A 58 8.49 8.19 -1.81
N GLY A 59 9.58 7.60 -1.34
CA GLY A 59 10.04 7.73 0.04
C GLY A 59 9.79 6.46 0.87
N SER A 60 9.74 6.61 2.20
CA SER A 60 9.63 5.49 3.14
C SER A 60 8.24 5.36 3.73
N HIS A 61 7.69 4.15 3.72
CA HIS A 61 6.37 3.77 4.21
C HIS A 61 6.47 2.50 5.07
N SER A 62 5.73 2.44 6.17
CA SER A 62 5.75 1.32 7.11
C SER A 62 4.35 0.89 7.47
N PHE A 63 4.00 -0.31 7.01
CA PHE A 63 2.81 -1.09 7.37
C PHE A 63 3.24 -2.34 8.16
N ASN A 64 3.83 -2.11 9.33
CA ASN A 64 4.47 -3.16 10.13
C ASN A 64 3.54 -3.93 11.08
N THR A 65 2.22 -3.72 10.99
CA THR A 65 1.21 -4.46 11.76
C THR A 65 0.02 -4.78 10.88
N ASP A 66 -0.49 -6.00 10.97
CA ASP A 66 -1.63 -6.53 10.21
C ASP A 66 -2.86 -5.61 10.18
N ALA A 67 -3.12 -4.85 11.25
CA ALA A 67 -4.24 -3.92 11.30
C ALA A 67 -4.08 -2.65 10.42
N LYS A 68 -3.01 -2.54 9.65
CA LYS A 68 -2.73 -1.34 8.85
C LYS A 68 -3.22 -1.44 7.42
N LEU A 69 -3.11 -2.62 6.79
CA LEU A 69 -3.72 -2.89 5.49
C LEU A 69 -4.66 -4.07 5.71
N GLN A 70 -5.92 -3.89 5.33
CA GLN A 70 -6.90 -4.97 5.35
C GLN A 70 -7.54 -5.03 3.97
N SER A 71 -7.77 -6.24 3.48
CA SER A 71 -8.46 -6.45 2.20
C SER A 71 -7.79 -5.71 1.02
N ILE A 72 -6.47 -5.49 1.07
CA ILE A 72 -5.70 -4.94 -0.05
C ILE A 72 -5.09 -6.08 -0.82
N ASP A 73 -5.24 -6.08 -2.14
CA ASP A 73 -4.70 -7.12 -3.02
C ASP A 73 -3.42 -6.69 -3.73
N ALA A 74 -3.29 -5.41 -4.05
CA ALA A 74 -2.19 -4.89 -4.84
C ALA A 74 -1.58 -3.62 -4.25
N ILE A 75 -0.24 -3.52 -4.31
CA ILE A 75 0.51 -2.32 -3.94
C ILE A 75 1.36 -1.87 -5.13
N ASN A 76 1.13 -0.64 -5.60
CA ASN A 76 1.91 0.01 -6.65
C ASN A 76 2.83 1.08 -6.04
N LEU A 77 4.13 0.95 -6.27
CA LEU A 77 5.13 1.89 -5.80
C LEU A 77 5.40 2.98 -6.84
N ALA A 78 5.88 4.13 -6.38
CA ALA A 78 6.21 5.25 -7.26
C ALA A 78 7.31 4.89 -8.26
N SER A 79 7.39 5.60 -9.39
CA SER A 79 8.43 5.39 -10.40
C SER A 79 9.87 5.66 -9.91
N THR A 80 10.00 6.37 -8.79
CA THR A 80 11.25 6.65 -8.09
C THR A 80 11.40 5.77 -6.85
N ALA A 81 12.64 5.62 -6.35
CA ALA A 81 12.95 4.76 -5.21
C ALA A 81 11.98 4.93 -4.03
N THR A 82 11.41 3.79 -3.61
CA THR A 82 10.56 3.64 -2.44
C THR A 82 11.18 2.66 -1.45
N VAL A 83 10.89 2.86 -0.17
CA VAL A 83 11.17 1.88 0.88
C VAL A 83 9.84 1.53 1.52
N ILE A 84 9.45 0.28 1.47
CA ILE A 84 8.23 -0.21 2.09
C ILE A 84 8.55 -1.35 3.06
N ASP A 85 7.96 -1.28 4.24
CA ASP A 85 8.03 -2.30 5.28
C ASP A 85 6.64 -2.87 5.57
N LEU A 86 6.44 -4.15 5.23
CA LEU A 86 5.21 -4.92 5.39
C LEU A 86 5.38 -6.05 6.42
N THR A 87 6.43 -6.03 7.25
CA THR A 87 6.84 -7.15 8.13
C THR A 87 5.77 -7.70 9.08
N GLY A 88 4.65 -6.99 9.27
CA GLY A 88 3.52 -7.45 10.08
C GLY A 88 2.23 -7.73 9.31
N GLN A 89 2.21 -7.61 7.99
CA GLN A 89 1.04 -7.98 7.17
C GLN A 89 0.94 -9.49 7.00
N THR A 90 -0.29 -10.00 6.90
CA THR A 90 -0.59 -11.42 6.66
C THR A 90 -1.31 -11.66 5.33
N GLU A 91 -1.79 -10.61 4.69
CA GLU A 91 -2.37 -10.59 3.36
C GLU A 91 -1.35 -11.07 2.32
N GLY A 92 -1.82 -11.79 1.29
CA GLY A 92 -1.01 -12.10 0.12
C GLY A 92 -1.05 -10.94 -0.86
N LEU A 93 0.04 -10.17 -0.96
CA LEU A 93 0.06 -8.90 -1.69
C LEU A 93 0.76 -9.04 -3.04
N ASN A 94 0.16 -8.48 -4.08
CA ASN A 94 0.82 -8.25 -5.37
C ASN A 94 1.52 -6.89 -5.36
N ILE A 95 2.83 -6.89 -5.16
CA ILE A 95 3.62 -5.67 -5.00
C ILE A 95 4.34 -5.36 -6.31
N THR A 96 4.00 -4.25 -6.95
CA THR A 96 4.65 -3.76 -8.17
C THR A 96 5.54 -2.57 -7.84
N GLY A 97 6.85 -2.76 -8.04
CA GLY A 97 7.88 -1.72 -7.90
C GLY A 97 7.86 -0.69 -9.04
N GLY A 98 8.61 0.38 -8.83
CA GLY A 98 8.91 1.42 -9.81
C GLY A 98 10.10 1.11 -10.71
N ALA A 99 10.53 2.12 -11.48
CA ALA A 99 11.66 2.01 -12.38
C ALA A 99 13.02 2.19 -11.70
N GLN A 100 13.03 2.71 -10.48
CA GLN A 100 14.22 3.03 -9.69
C GLN A 100 14.31 2.09 -8.49
N GLY A 101 15.51 1.94 -7.93
CA GLY A 101 15.82 1.01 -6.85
C GLY A 101 14.86 1.08 -5.66
N ASP A 102 13.94 0.12 -5.57
CA ASP A 102 13.02 -0.01 -4.44
C ASP A 102 13.61 -0.89 -3.33
N THR A 103 13.11 -0.75 -2.12
CA THR A 103 13.40 -1.65 -0.99
C THR A 103 12.07 -2.13 -0.44
N ILE A 104 11.71 -3.37 -0.77
CA ILE A 104 10.46 -4.00 -0.36
C ILE A 104 10.79 -5.03 0.72
N THR A 105 10.31 -4.81 1.93
CA THR A 105 10.31 -5.83 2.99
C THR A 105 8.90 -6.39 3.05
N ALA A 106 8.72 -7.61 2.51
CA ALA A 106 7.43 -8.30 2.45
C ALA A 106 6.96 -8.78 3.84
N GLY A 107 5.68 -9.13 3.91
CA GLY A 107 5.04 -9.65 5.10
C GLY A 107 5.17 -11.17 5.22
N SER A 108 4.28 -11.75 6.01
CA SER A 108 4.20 -13.20 6.20
C SER A 108 3.23 -13.90 5.24
N GLY A 109 2.47 -13.13 4.47
CA GLY A 109 1.56 -13.63 3.44
C GLY A 109 2.28 -14.15 2.19
N ASP A 110 1.51 -14.77 1.31
CA ASP A 110 1.99 -15.25 0.01
C ASP A 110 2.11 -14.06 -0.97
N ASP A 111 3.20 -13.30 -0.82
CA ASP A 111 3.46 -12.08 -1.59
C ASP A 111 4.12 -12.37 -2.96
N ASP A 112 3.66 -11.69 -4.02
CA ASP A 112 4.33 -11.64 -5.32
C ASP A 112 4.94 -10.26 -5.56
N GLN A 113 6.25 -10.20 -5.86
CA GLN A 113 6.98 -8.95 -6.07
C GLN A 113 7.41 -8.81 -7.53
N THR A 114 6.73 -7.94 -8.26
CA THR A 114 7.15 -7.54 -9.62
C THR A 114 8.04 -6.30 -9.52
N ARG A 115 9.30 -6.44 -9.91
CA ARG A 115 10.33 -5.39 -9.81
C ARG A 115 10.85 -5.01 -11.20
N PRO A 116 10.37 -3.91 -11.80
CA PRO A 116 10.81 -3.46 -13.12
C PRO A 116 12.28 -2.99 -13.13
N ASP A 117 12.79 -2.61 -11.96
CA ASP A 117 14.18 -2.22 -11.76
C ASP A 117 15.11 -3.43 -11.80
N SER A 118 16.29 -3.27 -12.40
CA SER A 118 17.27 -4.35 -12.56
C SER A 118 18.04 -4.72 -11.28
N VAL A 119 17.50 -4.39 -10.09
CA VAL A 119 18.11 -4.76 -8.80
C VAL A 119 17.55 -6.10 -8.32
N PRO A 120 18.40 -7.12 -8.11
CA PRO A 120 17.95 -8.43 -7.66
C PRO A 120 17.27 -8.37 -6.30
N SER A 121 16.12 -9.02 -6.16
CA SER A 121 15.45 -9.28 -4.89
C SER A 121 16.44 -9.97 -3.92
N PHE A 122 16.85 -9.27 -2.86
CA PHE A 122 17.50 -9.92 -1.74
C PHE A 122 16.40 -10.57 -0.89
N LEU A 123 16.08 -11.84 -1.15
CA LEU A 123 15.41 -12.65 -0.15
C LEU A 123 16.33 -12.69 1.09
N ARG A 124 15.79 -12.33 2.25
CA ARG A 124 16.36 -12.69 3.55
C ARG A 124 15.38 -13.59 4.27
#